data_AF-A0A2V7Y596-F1
#
_entry.id   AF-A0A2V7Y596-F1
#
_cell.length_a   1.000
_cell.length_b   1.000
_cell.length_c   1.000
_cell.angle_alpha   90.00
_cell.angle_beta   90.00
_cell.angle_gamma   90.00
#
_symmetry.space_group_name_H-M   'P 1'
#
loop_
_entity.id
_entity.type
_entity.pdbx_description
1 polymer ?
#
loop_
_entity_poly.entity_id
_entity_poly.type
_entity_poly.pdbx_seq_one_letter_code
_entity_poly.pdbx_strand_id
1 'polypeptide(L)'
;MRVVPALAPAVAANHVAQLAQHVAERRQAATLALEEAIDRLAQTAASDAEGLEEARLRRARALRRRIVAGDHDLDRRVTKAAEELRSKVERQLEVERASVHRLRRRDLWDKLVIVSAMPLFAAYGQRGRPYGSHNVALLVSLLVWLAGDEIVDALLGSEEKSPYPLRDTDAWSYVAPVANLLTGWWLLGDRQHERFVAGRTAIPREAFKAEPGPAGGGGVATLVYTYTAKVDLETVVASADFPDFETFQDVPAVATIGSIVPSVDGKKGNARVGSVRAEVVAGELTLTVSAVADDLRGPAGGPEPSILDAIEVSWMVDTAEPVTVG
;
A
#
# COMPACT_ATOMS: atom_id res chain seq x y z
N MET A 1 -12.77 139.56 -52.74
CA MET A 1 -13.11 139.90 -51.35
C MET A 1 -12.84 138.66 -50.49
N ARG A 2 -11.81 138.67 -49.64
CA ARG A 2 -11.45 137.53 -48.77
C ARG A 2 -12.36 137.54 -47.55
N VAL A 3 -13.20 136.51 -47.39
CA VAL A 3 -13.98 136.29 -46.17
C VAL A 3 -13.03 135.68 -45.14
N VAL A 4 -12.54 136.51 -44.23
CA VAL A 4 -11.83 136.04 -43.04
C VAL A 4 -12.88 135.41 -42.13
N PRO A 5 -12.76 134.12 -41.73
CA PRO A 5 -13.72 133.52 -40.82
C PRO A 5 -13.66 134.28 -39.50
N ALA A 6 -14.84 134.62 -38.97
CA ALA A 6 -14.98 135.31 -37.70
C ALA A 6 -14.28 134.49 -36.60
N LEU A 7 -13.30 135.10 -35.94
CA LEU A 7 -12.75 134.59 -34.69
C LEU A 7 -13.91 134.46 -33.70
N ALA A 8 -14.20 133.22 -33.29
CA ALA A 8 -15.23 132.95 -32.31
C ALA A 8 -14.93 133.77 -31.02
N PRO A 9 -15.95 134.37 -30.37
CA PRO A 9 -15.76 135.18 -29.18
C PRO A 9 -15.07 134.35 -28.09
N ALA A 10 -14.12 134.94 -27.35
CA ALA A 10 -13.32 134.26 -26.32
C ALA A 10 -14.15 133.47 -25.29
N VAL A 11 -15.40 133.88 -25.06
CA VAL A 11 -16.39 133.21 -24.21
C VAL A 11 -16.80 131.84 -24.77
N ALA A 12 -16.96 131.70 -26.09
CA ALA A 12 -17.30 130.44 -26.75
C ALA A 12 -16.12 129.45 -26.73
N ALA A 13 -14.89 129.95 -26.87
CA ALA A 13 -13.68 129.12 -26.77
C ALA A 13 -13.46 128.56 -25.36
N ASN A 14 -13.70 129.38 -24.31
CA ASN A 14 -13.60 128.93 -22.92
C ASN A 14 -14.68 127.90 -22.55
N HIS A 15 -15.90 128.04 -23.05
CA HIS A 15 -16.97 127.06 -22.83
C HIS A 15 -16.66 125.71 -23.48
N VAL A 16 -16.10 125.72 -24.70
CA VAL A 16 -15.65 124.48 -25.38
C VAL A 16 -14.47 123.84 -24.65
N ALA A 17 -13.53 124.63 -24.12
CA ALA A 17 -12.41 124.13 -23.32
C ALA A 17 -12.89 123.48 -22.00
N GLN A 18 -13.85 124.10 -21.29
CA GLN A 18 -14.44 123.54 -20.08
C GLN A 18 -15.21 122.23 -20.36
N LEU A 19 -15.98 122.17 -21.44
CA LEU A 19 -16.65 120.93 -21.86
C LEU A 19 -15.65 119.83 -22.22
N ALA A 20 -14.57 120.17 -22.93
CA ALA A 20 -13.50 119.22 -23.26
C ALA A 20 -12.80 118.70 -22.01
N GLN A 21 -12.56 119.56 -21.01
CA GLN A 21 -11.99 119.18 -19.73
C GLN A 21 -12.93 118.26 -18.92
N HIS A 22 -14.22 118.57 -18.85
CA HIS A 22 -15.21 117.68 -18.20
C HIS A 22 -15.32 116.32 -18.91
N VAL A 23 -15.21 116.27 -20.24
CA VAL A 23 -15.18 115.02 -20.99
C VAL A 23 -13.88 114.23 -20.71
N ALA A 24 -12.74 114.90 -20.62
CA ALA A 24 -11.47 114.27 -20.27
C ALA A 24 -11.48 113.71 -18.84
N GLU A 25 -11.99 114.46 -17.86
CA GLU A 25 -12.16 114.03 -16.47
C GLU A 25 -13.12 112.84 -16.35
N ARG A 26 -14.25 112.85 -17.08
CA ARG A 26 -15.17 111.70 -17.14
C ARG A 26 -14.53 110.47 -17.76
N ARG A 27 -13.73 110.63 -18.82
CA ARG A 27 -12.98 109.52 -19.43
C ARG A 27 -11.94 108.97 -18.47
N GLN A 28 -11.22 109.82 -17.76
CA GLN A 28 -10.22 109.42 -16.77
C GLN A 28 -10.86 108.69 -15.58
N ALA A 29 -12.01 109.17 -15.10
CA ALA A 29 -12.77 108.47 -14.07
C ALA A 29 -13.29 107.10 -14.57
N ALA A 30 -13.73 107.02 -15.82
CA ALA A 30 -14.17 105.77 -16.43
C ALA A 30 -13.00 104.77 -16.63
N THR A 31 -11.80 105.22 -16.99
CA THR A 31 -10.62 104.35 -17.10
C THR A 31 -10.19 103.82 -15.74
N LEU A 32 -10.17 104.66 -14.70
CA LEU A 32 -9.84 104.24 -13.34
C LEU A 32 -10.85 103.23 -12.79
N ALA A 33 -12.15 103.46 -13.02
CA ALA A 33 -13.19 102.51 -12.62
C ALA A 33 -13.08 101.17 -13.36
N LEU A 34 -12.63 101.19 -14.62
CA LEU A 34 -12.40 99.99 -15.42
C LEU A 34 -11.15 99.23 -14.94
N GLU A 35 -10.06 99.93 -14.62
CA GLU A 35 -8.86 99.33 -14.01
C GLU A 35 -9.21 98.64 -12.68
N GLU A 36 -9.95 99.32 -11.80
CA GLU A 36 -10.38 98.73 -10.52
C GLU A 36 -11.29 97.51 -10.71
N ALA A 37 -12.19 97.54 -11.71
CA ALA A 37 -13.03 96.40 -12.04
C ALA A 37 -12.21 95.21 -12.56
N ILE A 38 -11.18 95.46 -13.38
CA ILE A 38 -10.26 94.44 -13.88
C ILE A 38 -9.47 93.83 -12.73
N ASP A 39 -8.93 94.64 -11.81
CA ASP A 39 -8.18 94.16 -10.66
C ASP A 39 -9.04 93.31 -9.74
N ARG A 40 -10.27 93.73 -9.45
CA ARG A 40 -11.23 92.93 -8.66
C ARG A 40 -11.57 91.61 -9.34
N LEU A 41 -11.74 91.60 -10.67
CA LEU A 41 -11.99 90.38 -11.43
C LEU A 41 -10.77 89.45 -11.43
N ALA A 42 -9.56 89.99 -11.55
CA ALA A 42 -8.32 89.23 -11.48
C ALA A 42 -8.13 88.61 -10.08
N GLN A 43 -8.41 89.36 -9.01
CA GLN A 43 -8.37 88.85 -7.64
C GLN A 43 -9.40 87.74 -7.41
N THR A 44 -10.63 87.93 -7.91
CA THR A 44 -11.68 86.90 -7.80
C THR A 44 -11.31 85.64 -8.58
N ALA A 45 -10.77 85.79 -9.79
CA ALA A 45 -10.32 84.66 -10.60
C ALA A 45 -9.15 83.91 -9.95
N ALA A 46 -8.22 84.62 -9.29
CA ALA A 46 -7.12 84.00 -8.55
C ALA A 46 -7.64 83.23 -7.32
N SER A 47 -8.55 83.80 -6.54
CA SER A 47 -9.15 83.10 -5.39
C SER A 47 -9.95 81.87 -5.80
N ASP A 48 -10.68 81.97 -6.92
CA ASP A 48 -11.44 80.83 -7.47
C ASP A 48 -10.49 79.73 -7.99
N ALA A 49 -9.36 80.11 -8.59
CA ALA A 49 -8.34 79.17 -9.03
C ALA A 49 -7.71 78.43 -7.84
N GLU A 50 -7.33 79.16 -6.77
CA GLU A 50 -6.81 78.56 -5.54
C GLU A 50 -7.84 77.62 -4.89
N GLY A 51 -9.10 78.05 -4.82
CA GLY A 51 -10.20 77.21 -4.30
C GLY A 51 -10.40 75.93 -5.10
N LEU A 52 -10.31 76.00 -6.43
CA LEU A 52 -10.39 74.84 -7.32
C LEU A 52 -9.19 73.90 -7.16
N GLU A 53 -7.97 74.43 -7.02
CA GLU A 53 -6.77 73.62 -6.77
C GLU A 53 -6.84 72.89 -5.43
N GLU A 54 -7.25 73.57 -4.36
CA GLU A 54 -7.46 72.93 -3.07
C GLU A 54 -8.51 71.82 -3.15
N ALA A 55 -9.65 72.07 -3.81
CA ALA A 55 -10.70 71.09 -4.00
C ALA A 55 -10.19 69.87 -4.79
N ARG A 56 -9.39 70.09 -5.84
CA ARG A 56 -8.75 69.03 -6.63
C ARG A 56 -7.77 68.21 -5.79
N LEU A 57 -6.92 68.85 -4.98
CA LEU A 57 -5.98 68.16 -4.09
C LEU A 57 -6.69 67.35 -3.01
N ARG A 58 -7.75 67.89 -2.40
CA ARG A 58 -8.57 67.16 -1.42
C ARG A 58 -9.23 65.94 -2.07
N ARG A 59 -9.79 66.09 -3.28
CA ARG A 59 -10.40 64.99 -4.03
C ARG A 59 -9.37 63.93 -4.43
N ALA A 60 -8.18 64.32 -4.88
CA ALA A 60 -7.10 63.40 -5.23
C ALA A 60 -6.61 62.61 -4.00
N ARG A 61 -6.44 63.26 -2.85
CA ARG A 61 -6.09 62.59 -1.58
C ARG A 61 -7.17 61.62 -1.14
N ALA A 62 -8.45 62.00 -1.24
CA ALA A 62 -9.57 61.13 -0.89
C ALA A 62 -9.64 59.90 -1.82
N LEU A 63 -9.44 60.09 -3.12
CA LEU A 63 -9.43 59.02 -4.11
C LEU A 63 -8.25 58.06 -3.88
N ARG A 64 -7.05 58.58 -3.61
CA ARG A 64 -5.88 57.78 -3.25
C ARG A 64 -6.13 56.92 -2.01
N ARG A 65 -6.72 57.49 -0.96
CA ARG A 65 -7.08 56.73 0.25
C ARG A 65 -8.08 55.61 -0.03
N ARG A 66 -9.08 55.87 -0.88
CA ARG A 66 -10.05 54.84 -1.30
C ARG A 66 -9.41 53.72 -2.10
N ILE A 67 -8.49 54.04 -3.02
CA ILE A 67 -7.77 53.02 -3.80
C ILE A 67 -6.92 52.15 -2.86
N VAL A 68 -6.12 52.75 -1.98
CA VAL A 68 -5.25 51.99 -1.05
C VAL A 68 -6.08 51.12 -0.10
N ALA A 69 -7.20 51.63 0.42
CA ALA A 69 -8.09 50.83 1.27
C ALA A 69 -8.72 49.66 0.49
N GLY A 70 -9.14 49.90 -0.76
CA GLY A 70 -9.68 48.85 -1.62
C GLY A 70 -8.65 47.77 -1.95
N ASP A 71 -7.40 48.15 -2.19
CA ASP A 71 -6.30 47.23 -2.47
C ASP A 71 -5.98 46.35 -1.24
N HIS A 72 -5.89 46.95 -0.05
CA HIS A 72 -5.70 46.20 1.19
C HIS A 72 -6.86 45.24 1.51
N ASP A 73 -8.10 45.62 1.22
CA ASP A 73 -9.25 44.72 1.40
C ASP A 73 -9.24 43.57 0.39
N LEU A 74 -8.80 43.80 -0.85
CA LEU A 74 -8.62 42.75 -1.84
C LEU A 74 -7.50 41.79 -1.42
N ASP A 75 -6.34 42.30 -1.02
CA ASP A 75 -5.22 41.48 -0.54
C ASP A 75 -5.63 40.60 0.65
N ARG A 76 -6.38 41.16 1.61
CA ARG A 76 -6.92 40.39 2.74
C ARG A 76 -7.86 39.27 2.30
N ARG A 77 -8.73 39.53 1.33
CA ARG A 77 -9.66 38.51 0.78
C ARG A 77 -8.90 37.43 0.03
N VAL A 78 -7.92 37.79 -0.78
CA VAL A 78 -7.09 36.85 -1.53
C VAL A 78 -6.27 35.98 -0.57
N THR A 79 -5.66 36.58 0.45
CA THR A 79 -4.88 35.84 1.46
C THR A 79 -5.77 34.88 2.24
N LYS A 80 -6.95 35.33 2.68
CA LYS A 80 -7.92 34.47 3.38
C LYS A 80 -8.40 33.31 2.49
N ALA A 81 -8.72 33.59 1.22
CA ALA A 81 -9.12 32.55 0.28
C ALA A 81 -7.99 31.55 0.00
N ALA A 82 -6.74 32.01 -0.09
CA ALA A 82 -5.57 31.16 -0.25
C ALA A 82 -5.33 30.27 0.98
N GLU A 83 -5.47 30.80 2.20
CA GLU A 83 -5.39 30.03 3.45
C GLU A 83 -6.50 28.98 3.56
N GLU A 84 -7.74 29.35 3.22
CA GLU A 84 -8.86 28.41 3.19
C GLU A 84 -8.62 27.27 2.18
N LEU A 85 -8.16 27.60 0.97
CA LEU A 85 -7.80 26.60 -0.05
C LEU A 85 -6.67 25.70 0.42
N ARG A 86 -5.60 26.29 0.98
CA ARG A 86 -4.47 25.54 1.53
C ARG A 86 -4.92 24.57 2.62
N SER A 87 -5.77 25.01 3.55
CA SER A 87 -6.30 24.15 4.61
C SER A 87 -7.16 22.99 4.06
N LYS A 88 -7.93 23.23 2.99
CA LYS A 88 -8.71 22.18 2.32
C LYS A 88 -7.81 21.16 1.63
N VAL A 89 -6.77 21.64 0.94
CA VAL A 89 -5.78 20.78 0.26
C VAL A 89 -4.98 19.97 1.28
N GLU A 90 -4.53 20.57 2.39
CA GLU A 90 -3.82 19.86 3.45
C GLU A 90 -4.69 18.74 4.07
N ARG A 91 -5.97 19.02 4.34
CA ARG A 91 -6.93 18.00 4.80
C ARG A 91 -7.13 16.87 3.78
N GLN A 92 -7.25 17.20 2.48
CA GLN A 92 -7.37 16.19 1.44
C GLN A 92 -6.10 15.33 1.34
N LEU A 93 -4.92 15.95 1.39
CA LEU A 93 -3.64 15.24 1.39
C LEU A 93 -3.48 14.33 2.62
N GLU A 94 -3.95 14.73 3.79
CA GLU A 94 -3.97 13.86 4.98
C GLU A 94 -4.87 12.64 4.78
N VAL A 95 -6.07 12.84 4.23
CA VAL A 95 -6.99 11.74 3.90
C VAL A 95 -6.38 10.79 2.86
N GLU A 96 -5.76 11.32 1.81
CA GLU A 96 -5.09 10.53 0.77
C GLU A 96 -3.87 9.78 1.31
N ARG A 97 -3.05 10.41 2.18
CA ARG A 97 -1.91 9.73 2.81
C ARG A 97 -2.38 8.57 3.68
N ALA A 98 -3.45 8.78 4.46
CA ALA A 98 -4.04 7.73 5.28
C ALA A 98 -4.57 6.57 4.43
N SER A 99 -5.23 6.86 3.31
CA SER A 99 -5.74 5.82 2.40
C SER A 99 -4.62 5.04 1.71
N VAL A 100 -3.55 5.72 1.25
CA VAL A 100 -2.37 5.06 0.65
C VAL A 100 -1.66 4.16 1.66
N HIS A 101 -1.50 4.61 2.91
CA HIS A 101 -0.93 3.76 3.96
C HIS A 101 -1.79 2.52 4.25
N ARG A 102 -3.13 2.67 4.27
CA ARG A 102 -4.06 1.54 4.39
C ARG A 102 -3.89 0.56 3.23
N LEU A 103 -3.85 1.04 1.99
CA LEU A 103 -3.70 0.20 0.79
C LEU A 103 -2.38 -0.58 0.79
N ARG A 104 -1.26 0.05 1.20
CA ARG A 104 0.04 -0.65 1.30
C ARG A 104 0.05 -1.73 2.37
N ARG A 105 -0.58 -1.48 3.52
CA ARG A 105 -0.70 -2.48 4.58
C ARG A 105 -1.59 -3.64 4.13
N ARG A 106 -2.71 -3.34 3.43
CA ARG A 106 -3.61 -4.35 2.86
C ARG A 106 -2.91 -5.23 1.83
N ASP A 107 -2.16 -4.66 0.89
CA ASP A 107 -1.43 -5.44 -0.12
C ASP A 107 -0.47 -6.48 0.50
N LEU A 108 0.16 -6.17 1.64
CA LEU A 108 0.97 -7.13 2.37
C LEU A 108 0.14 -8.27 2.97
N TRP A 109 -1.03 -7.96 3.54
CA TRP A 109 -1.92 -8.97 4.10
C TRP A 109 -2.58 -9.83 3.03
N ASP A 110 -3.02 -9.24 1.92
CA ASP A 110 -3.56 -9.97 0.77
C ASP A 110 -2.54 -10.98 0.24
N LYS A 111 -1.27 -10.55 0.12
CA LYS A 111 -0.16 -11.45 -0.24
C LYS A 111 0.02 -12.57 0.78
N LEU A 112 -0.03 -12.29 2.08
CA LEU A 112 0.07 -13.31 3.12
C LEU A 112 -1.09 -14.32 3.05
N VAL A 113 -2.31 -13.86 2.80
CA VAL A 113 -3.49 -14.73 2.64
C VAL A 113 -3.35 -15.60 1.39
N ILE A 114 -2.90 -15.05 0.26
CA ILE A 114 -2.64 -15.83 -0.96
C ILE A 114 -1.57 -16.89 -0.71
N VAL A 115 -0.46 -16.50 -0.07
CA VAL A 115 0.63 -17.43 0.26
C VAL A 115 0.16 -18.51 1.25
N SER A 116 -0.67 -18.18 2.24
CA SER A 116 -1.24 -19.16 3.16
C SER A 116 -2.26 -20.08 2.48
N ALA A 117 -2.90 -19.64 1.40
CA ALA A 117 -3.81 -20.46 0.62
C ALA A 117 -3.09 -21.46 -0.29
N MET A 118 -1.86 -21.16 -0.73
CA MET A 118 -1.12 -22.03 -1.67
C MET A 118 -1.01 -23.49 -1.20
N PRO A 119 -0.67 -23.80 0.07
CA PRO A 119 -0.70 -25.16 0.59
C PRO A 119 -2.07 -25.84 0.47
N LEU A 120 -3.18 -25.11 0.63
CA LEU A 120 -4.53 -25.67 0.48
C LEU A 120 -4.85 -26.01 -0.97
N PHE A 121 -4.53 -25.10 -1.91
CA PHE A 121 -4.67 -25.39 -3.35
C PHE A 121 -3.75 -26.51 -3.81
N ALA A 122 -2.57 -26.63 -3.19
CA ALA A 122 -1.69 -27.75 -3.43
C ALA A 122 -2.32 -29.05 -2.90
N ALA A 123 -2.81 -29.06 -1.65
CA ALA A 123 -3.30 -30.27 -0.99
C ALA A 123 -4.68 -30.75 -1.48
N TYR A 124 -5.59 -29.83 -1.80
CA TYR A 124 -7.00 -30.14 -2.09
C TYR A 124 -7.49 -29.68 -3.46
N GLY A 125 -6.63 -29.09 -4.30
CA GLY A 125 -7.02 -28.61 -5.62
C GLY A 125 -7.21 -29.73 -6.64
N GLN A 126 -8.30 -29.66 -7.42
CA GLN A 126 -8.62 -30.61 -8.51
C GLN A 126 -7.74 -30.37 -9.74
N ARG A 127 -6.97 -31.38 -10.18
CA ARG A 127 -6.14 -31.29 -11.40
C ARG A 127 -7.00 -31.34 -12.67
N GLY A 128 -6.56 -30.64 -13.72
CA GLY A 128 -7.20 -30.63 -15.06
C GLY A 128 -8.58 -29.96 -15.14
N ARG A 129 -9.19 -29.61 -14.00
CA ARG A 129 -10.50 -28.96 -13.92
C ARG A 129 -10.39 -27.66 -13.11
N PRO A 130 -10.01 -26.53 -13.72
CA PRO A 130 -9.87 -25.26 -13.01
C PRO A 130 -11.18 -24.81 -12.33
N TYR A 131 -12.33 -25.24 -12.86
CA TYR A 131 -13.67 -24.98 -12.30
C TYR A 131 -14.26 -26.20 -11.56
N GLY A 132 -13.41 -27.13 -11.15
CA GLY A 132 -13.81 -28.25 -10.31
C GLY A 132 -14.37 -27.78 -8.96
N SER A 133 -15.24 -28.57 -8.34
CA SER A 133 -15.93 -28.19 -7.10
C SER A 133 -14.97 -27.80 -5.96
N HIS A 134 -13.83 -28.50 -5.84
CA HIS A 134 -12.82 -28.20 -4.82
C HIS A 134 -12.07 -26.91 -5.12
N ASN A 135 -11.69 -26.68 -6.39
CA ASN A 135 -11.03 -25.44 -6.80
C ASN A 135 -11.95 -24.23 -6.62
N VAL A 136 -13.24 -24.37 -6.93
CA VAL A 136 -14.23 -23.32 -6.73
C VAL A 136 -14.43 -23.07 -5.23
N ALA A 137 -14.56 -24.10 -4.40
CA ALA A 137 -14.70 -23.92 -2.96
C ALA A 137 -13.50 -23.22 -2.33
N LEU A 138 -12.28 -23.62 -2.67
CA LEU A 138 -11.04 -22.98 -2.24
C LEU A 138 -10.94 -21.54 -2.72
N LEU A 139 -11.32 -21.27 -3.97
CA LEU A 139 -11.29 -19.93 -4.55
C LEU A 139 -12.33 -19.01 -3.91
N VAL A 140 -13.54 -19.49 -3.68
CA VAL A 140 -14.58 -18.73 -2.97
C VAL A 140 -14.13 -18.47 -1.53
N SER A 141 -13.57 -19.46 -0.83
CA SER A 141 -13.03 -19.27 0.52
C SER A 141 -11.93 -18.21 0.54
N LEU A 142 -10.97 -18.30 -0.37
CA LEU A 142 -9.90 -17.30 -0.52
C LEU A 142 -10.47 -15.90 -0.77
N LEU A 143 -11.46 -15.76 -1.67
CA LEU A 143 -12.09 -14.49 -1.97
C LEU A 143 -12.84 -13.91 -0.77
N VAL A 144 -13.53 -14.73 0.01
CA VAL A 144 -14.19 -14.28 1.26
C VAL A 144 -13.17 -13.71 2.24
N TRP A 145 -11.99 -14.33 2.35
CA TRP A 145 -10.96 -13.84 3.26
C TRP A 145 -10.22 -12.60 2.71
N LEU A 146 -10.05 -12.47 1.40
CA LEU A 146 -9.46 -11.27 0.75
C LEU A 146 -10.39 -10.05 0.73
N ALA A 147 -11.70 -10.28 0.58
CA ALA A 147 -12.72 -9.23 0.53
C ALA A 147 -13.44 -9.03 1.88
N GLY A 148 -13.10 -9.80 2.90
CA GLY A 148 -13.85 -9.82 4.16
C GLY A 148 -13.85 -8.48 4.89
N ASP A 149 -12.77 -7.69 4.81
CA ASP A 149 -12.74 -6.33 5.34
C ASP A 149 -13.83 -5.43 4.73
N GLU A 150 -14.08 -5.54 3.42
CA GLU A 150 -15.11 -4.76 2.72
C GLU A 150 -16.52 -5.25 3.07
N ILE A 151 -16.67 -6.56 3.25
CA ILE A 151 -17.93 -7.18 3.68
C ILE A 151 -18.26 -6.74 5.11
N VAL A 152 -17.27 -6.74 6.00
CA VAL A 152 -17.39 -6.29 7.39
C VAL A 152 -17.65 -4.79 7.44
N ASP A 153 -16.92 -3.97 6.69
CA ASP A 153 -17.18 -2.53 6.57
C ASP A 153 -18.60 -2.26 6.04
N ALA A 154 -19.09 -3.03 5.06
CA ALA A 154 -20.42 -2.85 4.49
C ALA A 154 -21.55 -3.31 5.42
N LEU A 155 -21.33 -4.35 6.23
CA LEU A 155 -22.35 -4.92 7.13
C LEU A 155 -22.35 -4.30 8.53
N LEU A 156 -21.19 -3.91 9.03
CA LEU A 156 -20.96 -3.49 10.41
C LEU A 156 -20.36 -2.08 10.52
N GLY A 157 -20.11 -1.40 9.39
CA GLY A 157 -19.58 -0.04 9.38
C GLY A 157 -20.53 0.96 10.02
N SER A 158 -20.41 1.13 11.34
CA SER A 158 -20.99 2.26 12.05
C SER A 158 -20.13 3.52 11.81
N GLU A 159 -20.78 4.67 11.64
CA GLU A 159 -20.11 5.97 11.48
C GLU A 159 -19.33 6.42 12.73
N GLU A 160 -19.45 5.69 13.85
CA GLU A 160 -18.77 6.00 15.08
C GLU A 160 -17.30 5.58 15.02
N LYS A 161 -16.42 6.56 15.15
CA LYS A 161 -14.99 6.33 15.40
C LYS A 161 -14.84 5.48 16.65
N SER A 162 -14.60 4.18 16.45
CA SER A 162 -14.22 3.25 17.52
C SER A 162 -13.13 3.89 18.40
N PRO A 163 -13.27 3.85 19.73
CA PRO A 163 -12.30 4.41 20.67
C PRO A 163 -11.00 3.61 20.76
N TYR A 164 -10.89 2.49 20.03
CA TYR A 164 -9.69 1.67 19.99
C TYR A 164 -8.79 2.02 18.79
N PRO A 165 -7.46 1.93 18.95
CA PRO A 165 -6.49 2.24 17.88
C PRO A 165 -6.49 1.20 16.74
N LEU A 166 -7.24 0.10 16.88
CA LEU A 166 -7.47 -0.89 15.85
C LEU A 166 -8.94 -0.78 15.44
N ARG A 167 -9.21 -0.42 14.19
CA ARG A 167 -10.56 -0.56 13.62
C ARG A 167 -10.86 -2.05 13.48
N ASP A 168 -12.13 -2.45 13.61
CA ASP A 168 -12.55 -3.85 13.45
C ASP A 168 -12.12 -4.45 12.10
N THR A 169 -11.96 -3.61 11.07
CA THR A 169 -11.37 -3.99 9.77
C THR A 169 -9.93 -4.47 9.87
N ASP A 170 -9.11 -3.87 10.75
CA ASP A 170 -7.72 -4.29 10.90
C ASP A 170 -7.67 -5.67 11.56
N ALA A 171 -8.60 -6.01 12.47
CA ALA A 171 -8.66 -7.30 13.14
C ALA A 171 -8.92 -8.46 12.16
N TRP A 172 -9.75 -8.25 11.13
CA TRP A 172 -10.04 -9.25 10.13
C TRP A 172 -8.80 -9.60 9.30
N SER A 173 -8.08 -8.60 8.81
CA SER A 173 -6.79 -8.77 8.11
C SER A 173 -5.76 -9.58 8.91
N TYR A 174 -5.71 -9.45 10.24
CA TYR A 174 -4.80 -10.24 11.09
C TYR A 174 -5.22 -11.71 11.21
N VAL A 175 -6.53 -11.97 11.26
CA VAL A 175 -7.08 -13.31 11.44
C VAL A 175 -7.15 -14.07 10.11
N ALA A 176 -7.32 -13.36 8.99
CA ALA A 176 -7.57 -13.92 7.66
C ALA A 176 -6.56 -15.01 7.22
N PRO A 177 -5.22 -14.85 7.37
CA PRO A 177 -4.29 -15.89 6.91
C PRO A 177 -4.46 -17.23 7.62
N VAL A 178 -4.71 -17.19 8.94
CA VAL A 178 -4.87 -18.38 9.79
C VAL A 178 -6.28 -18.96 9.62
N ALA A 179 -7.30 -18.11 9.62
CA ALA A 179 -8.67 -18.55 9.45
C ALA A 179 -8.94 -19.10 8.05
N ASN A 180 -8.30 -18.59 7.00
CA ASN A 180 -8.35 -19.17 5.66
C ASN A 180 -7.80 -20.61 5.64
N LEU A 181 -6.64 -20.84 6.27
CA LEU A 181 -6.07 -22.17 6.45
C LEU A 181 -7.02 -23.13 7.18
N LEU A 182 -7.56 -22.69 8.31
CA LEU A 182 -8.49 -23.49 9.12
C LEU A 182 -9.81 -23.74 8.39
N THR A 183 -10.32 -22.76 7.64
CA THR A 183 -11.56 -22.89 6.87
C THR A 183 -11.36 -23.89 5.74
N GLY A 184 -10.25 -23.78 5.00
CA GLY A 184 -9.91 -24.75 3.95
C GLY A 184 -9.72 -26.15 4.51
N TRP A 185 -9.03 -26.30 5.64
CA TRP A 185 -8.89 -27.58 6.34
C TRP A 185 -10.23 -28.13 6.83
N TRP A 186 -11.11 -27.31 7.40
CA TRP A 186 -12.41 -27.77 7.90
C TRP A 186 -13.36 -28.15 6.75
N LEU A 187 -13.38 -27.36 5.67
CA LEU A 187 -14.28 -27.56 4.54
C LEU A 187 -13.90 -28.77 3.68
N LEU A 188 -12.62 -29.20 3.74
CA LEU A 188 -12.06 -30.26 2.90
C LEU A 188 -11.37 -31.37 3.72
N GLY A 189 -11.39 -31.31 5.05
CA GLY A 189 -10.60 -32.19 5.94
C GLY A 189 -11.06 -33.64 5.97
N ASP A 190 -12.34 -33.88 5.64
CA ASP A 190 -12.90 -35.22 5.48
C ASP A 190 -12.65 -35.80 4.08
N ARG A 191 -12.00 -35.05 3.18
CA ARG A 191 -11.65 -35.51 1.84
C ARG A 191 -10.14 -35.65 1.74
N GLN A 192 -9.69 -36.88 1.57
CA GLN A 192 -8.28 -37.14 1.44
C GLN A 192 -7.72 -36.44 0.20
N HIS A 193 -6.48 -35.98 0.34
CA HIS A 193 -5.77 -35.19 -0.66
C HIS A 193 -5.76 -35.94 -2.01
N GLU A 194 -6.46 -35.42 -3.01
CA GLU A 194 -6.37 -35.92 -4.39
C GLU A 194 -4.92 -35.88 -4.93
N ARG A 195 -3.99 -35.19 -4.24
CA ARG A 195 -2.63 -34.92 -4.70
C ARG A 195 -1.50 -35.51 -3.87
N PHE A 196 -1.62 -35.60 -2.54
CA PHE A 196 -0.48 -36.02 -1.69
C PHE A 196 -0.92 -36.79 -0.45
N VAL A 197 -0.45 -38.02 -0.27
CA VAL A 197 -0.54 -38.70 1.03
C VAL A 197 0.73 -38.41 1.80
N ALA A 198 0.59 -37.83 2.99
CA ALA A 198 1.71 -37.54 3.86
C ALA A 198 1.50 -38.21 5.22
N GLY A 199 2.60 -38.59 5.84
CA GLY A 199 2.58 -39.25 7.14
C GLY A 199 3.92 -39.17 7.84
N ARG A 200 3.93 -39.68 9.07
CA ARG A 200 5.14 -39.88 9.87
C ARG A 200 5.19 -41.33 10.30
N THR A 201 6.36 -41.93 10.15
CA THR A 201 6.59 -43.30 10.60
C THR A 201 7.85 -43.36 11.42
N ALA A 202 7.74 -43.98 12.59
CA ALA A 202 8.88 -44.36 13.40
C ALA A 202 9.32 -45.77 13.00
N ILE A 203 10.59 -45.91 12.59
CA ILE A 203 11.21 -47.19 12.25
C ILE A 203 11.93 -47.68 13.52
N PRO A 204 11.43 -48.75 14.18
CA PRO A 204 12.03 -49.26 15.41
C PRO A 204 13.25 -50.15 15.13
N ARG A 205 14.04 -50.41 16.18
CA ARG A 205 15.25 -51.23 16.13
C ARG A 205 15.11 -52.58 15.42
N GLU A 206 13.99 -53.23 15.64
CA GLU A 206 13.73 -54.60 15.18
C GLU A 206 13.47 -54.68 13.67
N ALA A 207 13.11 -53.56 13.04
CA ALA A 207 12.92 -53.46 11.59
C ALA A 207 14.24 -53.29 10.83
N PHE A 208 15.37 -53.18 11.53
CA PHE A 208 16.68 -52.98 10.91
C PHE A 208 17.28 -54.30 10.43
N LYS A 209 17.50 -54.41 9.12
CA LYS A 209 18.35 -55.46 8.53
C LYS A 209 19.68 -54.85 8.13
N ALA A 210 20.79 -55.32 8.72
CA ALA A 210 22.10 -54.84 8.32
C ALA A 210 22.61 -55.64 7.12
N GLU A 211 22.51 -55.08 5.91
CA GLU A 211 23.22 -55.63 4.75
C GLU A 211 24.60 -54.98 4.62
N PRO A 212 25.71 -55.72 4.78
CA PRO A 212 27.05 -55.14 4.67
C PRO A 212 27.34 -54.72 3.22
N GLY A 213 27.51 -53.41 3.00
CA GLY A 213 27.97 -52.85 1.71
C GLY A 213 29.45 -53.12 1.41
N PRO A 214 29.90 -52.89 0.16
CA PRO A 214 31.29 -53.09 -0.24
C PRO A 214 32.22 -52.19 0.58
N ALA A 215 33.29 -52.78 1.13
CA ALA A 215 34.27 -52.08 1.96
C ALA A 215 34.83 -50.86 1.20
N GLY A 216 34.70 -49.67 1.80
CA GLY A 216 35.32 -48.45 1.29
C GLY A 216 36.84 -48.63 1.18
N GLY A 217 37.38 -48.41 -0.02
CA GLY A 217 38.82 -48.48 -0.27
C GLY A 217 39.56 -47.38 0.49
N GLY A 218 39.97 -47.67 1.73
CA GLY A 218 40.57 -46.64 2.58
C GLY A 218 40.91 -47.08 4.00
N GLY A 219 41.37 -48.32 4.22
CA GLY A 219 42.03 -48.75 5.47
C GLY A 219 41.21 -48.75 6.77
N VAL A 220 40.04 -48.12 6.80
CA VAL A 220 39.04 -48.19 7.85
C VAL A 220 37.84 -48.89 7.22
N ALA A 221 37.45 -50.05 7.76
CA ALA A 221 36.29 -50.80 7.27
C ALA A 221 35.01 -50.04 7.63
N THR A 222 34.66 -49.04 6.82
CA THR A 222 33.36 -48.37 6.90
C THR A 222 32.32 -49.32 6.31
N LEU A 223 31.34 -49.69 7.13
CA LEU A 223 30.21 -50.51 6.70
C LEU A 223 29.01 -49.61 6.43
N VAL A 224 28.35 -49.84 5.31
CA VAL A 224 27.05 -49.25 5.00
C VAL A 224 25.99 -50.18 5.56
N TYR A 225 25.06 -49.61 6.32
CA TYR A 225 23.88 -50.26 6.87
C TYR A 225 22.66 -49.71 6.13
N THR A 226 21.83 -50.59 5.58
CA THR A 226 20.61 -50.21 4.85
C THR A 226 19.37 -50.63 5.62
N TYR A 227 18.63 -49.67 6.14
CA TYR A 227 17.40 -49.90 6.90
C TYR A 227 16.19 -49.81 5.97
N THR A 228 15.32 -50.81 5.99
CA THR A 228 14.10 -50.80 5.17
C THR A 228 12.89 -50.93 6.08
N ALA A 229 11.92 -50.01 5.95
CA ALA A 229 10.64 -50.08 6.61
C ALA A 229 9.52 -50.05 5.58
N LYS A 230 8.50 -50.87 5.84
CA LYS A 230 7.26 -50.85 5.06
C LYS A 230 6.20 -50.10 5.84
N VAL A 231 5.56 -49.15 5.19
CA VAL A 231 4.41 -48.42 5.71
C VAL A 231 3.21 -48.88 4.94
N ASP A 232 2.27 -49.49 5.65
CA ASP A 232 0.98 -49.85 5.12
C ASP A 232 0.14 -48.58 4.96
N LEU A 233 -0.06 -48.18 3.70
CA LEU A 233 -0.83 -46.98 3.37
C LEU A 233 -2.32 -47.17 3.70
N GLU A 234 -2.83 -48.40 3.86
CA GLU A 234 -4.23 -48.66 4.27
C GLU A 234 -4.56 -48.02 5.61
N THR A 235 -3.57 -47.95 6.50
CA THR A 235 -3.73 -47.36 7.84
C THR A 235 -3.74 -45.83 7.84
N VAL A 236 -3.33 -45.22 6.73
CA VAL A 236 -3.17 -43.75 6.58
C VAL A 236 -4.14 -43.18 5.55
N VAL A 237 -4.56 -44.01 4.60
CA VAL A 237 -5.51 -43.69 3.53
C VAL A 237 -6.92 -44.06 3.96
N ALA A 238 -7.89 -43.20 3.65
CA ALA A 238 -9.28 -43.47 3.95
C ALA A 238 -9.73 -44.72 3.18
N SER A 239 -10.42 -45.64 3.86
CA SER A 239 -10.84 -46.94 3.29
C SER A 239 -11.63 -46.86 1.98
N ALA A 240 -12.29 -45.74 1.69
CA ALA A 240 -13.03 -45.53 0.45
C ALA A 240 -12.11 -45.25 -0.76
N ASP A 241 -10.92 -44.69 -0.53
CA ASP A 241 -9.98 -44.25 -1.56
C ASP A 241 -8.78 -45.21 -1.71
N PHE A 242 -8.59 -46.12 -0.75
CA PHE A 242 -7.54 -47.15 -0.78
C PHE A 242 -7.54 -48.06 -2.03
N PRO A 243 -8.69 -48.47 -2.60
CA PRO A 243 -8.71 -49.30 -3.82
C PRO A 243 -7.98 -48.65 -5.00
N ASP A 244 -7.96 -47.31 -5.07
CA ASP A 244 -7.22 -46.61 -6.12
C ASP A 244 -5.70 -46.74 -5.89
N PHE A 245 -5.24 -46.68 -4.64
CA PHE A 245 -3.82 -46.78 -4.25
C PHE A 245 -3.21 -48.18 -4.44
N GLU A 246 -3.98 -49.26 -4.34
CA GLU A 246 -3.46 -50.63 -4.55
C GLU A 246 -2.84 -50.78 -5.96
N THR A 247 -3.33 -50.01 -6.93
CA THR A 247 -2.89 -50.10 -8.33
C THR A 247 -1.64 -49.28 -8.65
N PHE A 248 -1.08 -48.56 -7.67
CA PHE A 248 -0.02 -47.60 -7.89
C PHE A 248 1.37 -48.26 -7.96
N GLN A 249 2.13 -47.95 -9.02
CA GLN A 249 3.55 -48.28 -9.18
C GLN A 249 4.36 -47.04 -9.57
N ASP A 250 5.63 -46.99 -9.14
CA ASP A 250 6.61 -45.95 -9.47
C ASP A 250 6.16 -44.52 -9.14
N VAL A 251 5.33 -44.39 -8.11
CA VAL A 251 4.80 -43.10 -7.69
C VAL A 251 5.90 -42.26 -7.04
N PRO A 252 6.09 -40.98 -7.44
CA PRO A 252 7.07 -40.11 -6.81
C PRO A 252 6.80 -39.99 -5.31
N ALA A 253 7.72 -40.50 -4.51
CA ALA A 253 7.69 -40.40 -3.06
C ALA A 253 8.95 -39.71 -2.55
N VAL A 254 8.76 -38.80 -1.60
CA VAL A 254 9.85 -38.09 -0.93
C VAL A 254 9.78 -38.41 0.55
N ALA A 255 10.93 -38.71 1.14
CA ALA A 255 11.06 -38.91 2.57
C ALA A 255 12.22 -38.08 3.12
N THR A 256 11.99 -37.52 4.30
CA THR A 256 12.94 -36.70 5.05
C THR A 256 13.03 -37.21 6.47
N ILE A 257 14.25 -37.23 7.01
CA ILE A 257 14.48 -37.60 8.41
C ILE A 257 13.95 -36.48 9.29
N GLY A 258 13.01 -36.79 10.17
CA GLY A 258 12.52 -35.88 11.20
C GLY A 258 13.42 -35.93 12.44
N SER A 259 13.67 -37.14 12.96
CA SER A 259 14.48 -37.34 14.16
C SER A 259 15.24 -38.67 14.13
N ILE A 260 16.37 -38.74 14.84
CA ILE A 260 17.20 -39.94 14.95
C ILE A 260 17.45 -40.21 16.42
N VAL A 261 17.21 -41.45 16.86
CA VAL A 261 17.57 -41.95 18.18
C VAL A 261 18.78 -42.88 18.02
N PRO A 262 20.01 -42.42 18.34
CA PRO A 262 21.20 -43.25 18.24
C PRO A 262 21.16 -44.38 19.28
N SER A 263 21.70 -45.55 18.92
CA SER A 263 21.73 -46.68 19.85
C SER A 263 22.69 -46.45 21.01
N VAL A 264 22.23 -46.77 22.22
CA VAL A 264 22.99 -46.61 23.47
C VAL A 264 23.98 -47.76 23.70
N ASP A 265 23.91 -48.84 22.90
CA ASP A 265 24.67 -50.10 23.05
C ASP A 265 26.18 -50.03 22.71
N GLY A 266 26.79 -48.85 22.85
CA GLY A 266 28.19 -48.81 23.33
C GLY A 266 29.30 -48.81 22.29
N LYS A 267 29.03 -48.65 21.00
CA LYS A 267 30.06 -48.18 20.06
C LYS A 267 29.66 -46.81 19.52
N LYS A 268 30.22 -45.75 20.11
CA LYS A 268 30.26 -44.39 19.54
C LYS A 268 31.14 -44.38 18.27
N GLY A 269 30.81 -45.21 17.29
CA GLY A 269 31.32 -45.04 15.94
C GLY A 269 30.77 -43.73 15.38
N ASN A 270 31.47 -43.10 14.45
CA ASN A 270 30.98 -41.91 13.76
C ASN A 270 29.84 -42.30 12.80
N ALA A 271 28.71 -42.72 13.35
CA ALA A 271 27.55 -43.13 12.57
C ALA A 271 26.94 -41.87 11.94
N ARG A 272 26.83 -41.86 10.62
CA ARG A 272 26.18 -40.80 9.86
C ARG A 272 25.11 -41.40 8.99
N VAL A 273 23.89 -40.88 9.08
CA VAL A 273 22.86 -41.23 8.10
C VAL A 273 23.23 -40.56 6.79
N GLY A 274 23.39 -41.36 5.73
CA GLY A 274 23.85 -40.91 4.42
C GLY A 274 22.71 -40.51 3.49
N SER A 275 21.62 -41.28 3.45
CA SER A 275 20.48 -40.98 2.58
C SER A 275 19.18 -41.62 3.07
N VAL A 276 18.05 -41.03 2.65
CA VAL A 276 16.72 -41.63 2.78
C VAL A 276 16.08 -41.63 1.40
N ARG A 277 15.50 -42.77 1.04
CA ARG A 277 14.73 -42.98 -0.17
C ARG A 277 13.34 -43.48 0.21
N ALA A 278 12.34 -43.01 -0.51
CA ALA A 278 10.97 -43.49 -0.44
C ALA A 278 10.58 -44.01 -1.82
N GLU A 279 9.87 -45.13 -1.84
CA GLU A 279 9.37 -45.74 -3.08
C GLU A 279 8.05 -46.43 -2.77
N VAL A 280 7.05 -46.26 -3.64
CA VAL A 280 5.76 -46.95 -3.50
C VAL A 280 5.72 -48.11 -4.49
N VAL A 281 5.51 -49.31 -3.96
CA VAL A 281 5.43 -50.54 -4.76
C VAL A 281 4.16 -51.29 -4.34
N ALA A 282 3.21 -51.43 -5.28
CA ALA A 282 1.96 -52.16 -5.08
C ALA A 282 1.18 -51.70 -3.83
N GLY A 283 1.01 -50.38 -3.66
CA GLY A 283 0.28 -49.81 -2.53
C GLY A 283 1.06 -49.74 -1.20
N GLU A 284 2.26 -50.32 -1.11
CA GLU A 284 3.12 -50.21 0.07
C GLU A 284 4.19 -49.13 -0.11
N LEU A 285 4.32 -48.22 0.85
CA LEU A 285 5.43 -47.28 0.90
C LEU A 285 6.64 -47.96 1.56
N THR A 286 7.70 -48.17 0.77
CA THR A 286 8.99 -48.67 1.24
C THR A 286 9.94 -47.50 1.50
N LEU A 287 10.32 -47.32 2.76
CA LEU A 287 11.30 -46.34 3.19
C LEU A 287 12.66 -47.03 3.37
N THR A 288 13.67 -46.58 2.63
CA THR A 288 15.04 -47.07 2.72
C THR A 288 15.95 -45.99 3.28
N VAL A 289 16.58 -46.23 4.42
CA VAL A 289 17.54 -45.32 5.06
C VAL A 289 18.91 -45.96 5.04
N SER A 290 19.89 -45.31 4.41
CA SER A 290 21.28 -45.77 4.44
C SER A 290 22.06 -45.00 5.48
N ALA A 291 22.78 -45.69 6.35
CA ALA A 291 23.71 -45.11 7.30
C ALA A 291 25.10 -45.72 7.16
N VAL A 292 26.10 -44.92 7.48
CA VAL A 292 27.51 -45.27 7.37
C VAL A 292 28.09 -45.25 8.77
N ALA A 293 28.77 -46.33 9.18
CA ALA A 293 29.45 -46.41 10.46
C ALA A 293 30.76 -47.18 10.37
N ASP A 294 31.65 -46.91 11.32
CA ASP A 294 32.87 -47.67 11.53
C ASP A 294 32.52 -49.10 12.01
N ASP A 295 33.23 -50.11 11.52
CA ASP A 295 32.98 -51.55 11.74
C ASP A 295 32.37 -51.89 13.11
N LEU A 296 31.07 -52.21 13.12
CA LEU A 296 30.34 -52.48 14.36
C LEU A 296 30.46 -53.93 14.81
N ARG A 297 31.09 -54.85 14.05
CA ARG A 297 31.10 -56.30 14.32
C ARG A 297 31.01 -56.63 15.81
N GLY A 298 29.88 -57.23 16.19
CA GLY A 298 29.63 -57.72 17.54
C GLY A 298 30.38 -59.02 17.81
N PRO A 299 30.40 -59.50 19.06
CA PRO A 299 30.89 -60.84 19.37
C PRO A 299 30.12 -61.89 18.55
N ALA A 300 30.83 -62.91 18.06
CA ALA A 300 30.24 -63.96 17.23
C ALA A 300 29.04 -64.62 17.94
N GLY A 301 27.86 -64.61 17.30
CA GLY A 301 26.62 -65.18 17.84
C GLY A 301 25.74 -64.23 18.67
N GLY A 302 26.12 -62.95 18.81
CA GLY A 302 25.25 -61.92 19.38
C GLY A 302 24.26 -61.33 18.37
N PRO A 303 23.22 -60.60 18.84
CA PRO A 303 22.35 -59.84 17.95
C PRO A 303 23.19 -58.85 17.13
N GLU A 304 22.84 -58.67 15.85
CA GLU A 304 23.54 -57.72 14.98
C GLU A 304 23.51 -56.32 15.63
N PRO A 305 24.68 -55.69 15.85
CA PRO A 305 24.72 -54.37 16.45
C PRO A 305 24.09 -53.35 15.49
N SER A 306 23.08 -52.63 15.97
CA SER A 306 22.50 -51.49 15.28
C SER A 306 23.11 -50.19 15.81
N ILE A 307 23.42 -49.25 14.93
CA ILE A 307 23.79 -47.87 15.31
C ILE A 307 22.59 -47.01 15.70
N LEU A 308 21.37 -47.48 15.43
CA LEU A 308 20.14 -46.73 15.60
C LEU A 308 19.16 -47.55 16.45
N ASP A 309 18.52 -46.90 17.41
CA ASP A 309 17.41 -47.50 18.17
C ASP A 309 16.07 -47.15 17.51
N ALA A 310 15.96 -45.94 16.94
CA ALA A 310 14.80 -45.53 16.14
C ALA A 310 15.16 -44.41 15.16
N ILE A 311 14.42 -44.34 14.05
CA ILE A 311 14.43 -43.20 13.13
C ILE A 311 12.99 -42.77 12.87
N GLU A 312 12.70 -41.49 13.01
CA GLU A 312 11.42 -40.92 12.56
C GLU A 312 11.59 -40.32 11.18
N VAL A 313 10.76 -40.77 10.25
CA VAL A 313 10.77 -40.32 8.87
C VAL A 313 9.43 -39.66 8.57
N SER A 314 9.47 -38.41 8.10
CA SER A 314 8.32 -37.75 7.48
C SER A 314 8.35 -38.05 5.99
N TRP A 315 7.24 -38.46 5.43
CA TRP A 315 7.14 -38.87 4.04
C TRP A 315 5.93 -38.23 3.36
N MET A 316 6.02 -38.11 2.04
CA MET A 316 4.97 -37.59 1.17
C MET A 316 5.01 -38.35 -0.16
N VAL A 317 3.86 -38.84 -0.60
CA VAL A 317 3.65 -39.57 -1.86
C VAL A 317 2.77 -38.70 -2.77
N ASP A 318 3.24 -38.34 -3.98
CA ASP A 318 2.44 -37.61 -4.97
C ASP A 318 1.59 -38.59 -5.77
N THR A 319 0.26 -38.56 -5.62
CA THR A 319 -0.67 -39.49 -6.28
C THR A 319 -0.90 -39.21 -7.77
N ALA A 320 -0.03 -38.41 -8.39
CA ALA A 320 -0.10 -38.07 -9.81
C ALA A 320 0.02 -39.30 -10.73
N GLU A 321 -1.03 -39.56 -11.52
CA GLU A 321 -1.11 -40.55 -12.62
C GLU A 321 -0.04 -41.65 -12.57
N PRO A 322 -0.22 -42.64 -11.68
CA PRO A 322 0.65 -43.81 -11.65
C PRO A 322 0.56 -44.57 -12.96
N VAL A 323 1.65 -45.26 -13.30
CA VAL A 323 1.59 -46.32 -14.31
C VAL A 323 0.63 -47.38 -13.77
N THR A 324 -0.58 -47.42 -14.31
CA THR A 324 -1.56 -48.46 -13.99
C THR A 324 -1.16 -49.74 -14.72
N VAL A 325 -1.05 -50.84 -13.99
CA VAL A 325 -0.87 -52.15 -14.61
C VAL A 325 -2.20 -52.54 -15.24
N GLY A 326 -2.22 -52.64 -16.57
CA GLY A 326 -3.32 -53.22 -17.34
C GLY A 326 -3.31 -54.74 -17.32
#